data_AF-A0A8S4AB50-F1
#
_entry.id   AF-A0A8S4AB50-F1
#
_cell.length_a   1.000
_cell.length_b   1.000
_cell.length_c   1.000
_cell.angle_alpha   90.00
_cell.angle_beta   90.00
_cell.angle_gamma   90.00
#
_symmetry.space_group_name_H-M   'P 1'
#
loop_
_entity.id
_entity.type
_entity.pdbx_description
1 polymer ?
#
loop_
_entity_poly.entity_id
_entity_poly.type
_entity_poly.pdbx_seq_one_letter_code
_entity_poly.pdbx_strand_id
1 'polypeptide(L)'
;MAADNKKGTPGIDKNNKYDRQLRLWGDHGQAALETARVCLINASATGTEILKNLILPGIGSFTIVDGNKVQGEDVGNNFFLTADSVGKSRAQVTTELLSELNEDVSGDFLEEVGAHFLWILCL
;
A
#
# COMPACT_ATOMS: atom_id res chain seq x y z
N MET A 1 35.80 7.48 34.05
CA MET A 1 34.51 8.14 33.79
C MET A 1 33.94 7.62 32.48
N ALA A 2 32.61 7.54 32.42
CA ALA A 2 31.77 6.76 31.52
C ALA A 2 32.07 6.93 30.01
N ALA A 3 32.10 5.81 29.29
CA ALA A 3 31.81 5.76 27.86
C ALA A 3 30.28 5.68 27.71
N ASP A 4 29.71 6.67 27.03
CA ASP A 4 28.28 6.87 26.82
C ASP A 4 27.72 5.78 25.90
N ASN A 5 26.94 4.85 26.47
CA ASN A 5 26.26 3.80 25.74
C ASN A 5 24.96 4.36 25.14
N LYS A 6 25.03 4.89 23.93
CA LYS A 6 23.84 5.20 23.14
C LYS A 6 23.17 3.90 22.72
N LYS A 7 22.30 3.40 23.58
CA LYS A 7 21.33 2.35 23.28
C LYS A 7 20.45 2.87 22.14
N GLY A 8 20.80 2.50 20.90
CA GLY A 8 19.90 2.67 19.76
C GLY A 8 18.58 2.00 20.10
N THR A 9 17.48 2.74 19.94
CA THR A 9 16.12 2.23 20.01
C THR A 9 16.04 0.92 19.23
N PRO A 10 15.39 -0.15 19.75
CA PRO A 10 15.22 -1.39 18.99
C PRO A 10 14.18 -1.15 17.89
N GLY A 11 14.56 -0.37 16.87
CA GLY A 11 13.93 -0.42 15.57
C GLY A 11 14.19 -1.82 15.04
N ILE A 12 13.13 -2.52 14.64
CA ILE A 12 13.24 -3.78 13.93
C ILE A 12 14.21 -3.54 12.78
N ASP A 13 15.38 -4.18 12.81
CA ASP A 13 16.35 -4.11 11.73
C ASP A 13 15.59 -4.47 10.44
N LYS A 14 15.55 -3.58 9.44
CA LYS A 14 14.83 -3.82 8.18
C LYS A 14 15.27 -5.14 7.55
N ASN A 15 16.54 -5.52 7.76
CA ASN A 15 17.08 -6.81 7.34
C ASN A 15 16.39 -7.99 8.02
N ASN A 16 15.92 -7.86 9.26
CA ASN A 16 15.16 -8.89 9.95
C ASN A 16 13.70 -8.96 9.46
N LYS A 17 13.07 -7.82 9.13
CA LYS A 17 11.69 -7.77 8.61
C LYS A 17 11.56 -8.47 7.26
N TYR A 18 12.52 -8.26 6.36
CA TYR A 18 12.51 -8.82 5.01
C TYR A 18 13.47 -10.01 4.80
N ASP A 19 14.02 -10.61 5.86
CA ASP A 19 15.00 -11.72 5.77
C ASP A 19 14.52 -12.87 4.85
N ARG A 20 13.26 -13.28 4.97
CA ARG A 20 12.68 -14.33 4.11
C ARG A 20 12.62 -13.93 2.63
N GLN A 21 12.37 -12.66 2.36
CA GLN A 21 12.25 -12.11 1.02
C GLN A 21 13.64 -11.96 0.38
N LEU A 22 14.62 -11.49 1.17
CA LEU A 22 16.03 -11.41 0.77
C LEU A 22 16.59 -12.77 0.35
N ARG A 23 16.19 -13.88 0.99
CA ARG A 23 16.61 -15.23 0.57
C ARG A 23 16.05 -15.68 -0.78
N LEU A 24 14.92 -15.12 -1.22
CA LEU A 24 14.25 -15.50 -2.47
C LEU A 24 14.78 -14.71 -3.66
N TRP A 25 14.89 -13.38 -3.53
CA TRP A 25 15.25 -12.48 -4.63
C TRP A 25 16.46 -11.59 -4.37
N GLY A 26 17.15 -11.78 -3.24
CA GLY A 26 18.36 -11.04 -2.89
C GLY A 26 18.14 -9.56 -2.62
N ASP A 27 19.22 -8.87 -2.26
CA ASP A 27 19.20 -7.43 -1.99
C ASP A 27 18.74 -6.62 -3.20
N HIS A 28 19.13 -7.04 -4.41
CA HIS A 28 18.74 -6.36 -5.65
C HIS A 28 17.22 -6.43 -5.89
N GLY A 29 16.61 -7.60 -5.67
CA GLY A 29 15.16 -7.75 -5.81
C GLY A 29 14.39 -6.93 -4.78
N GLN A 30 14.89 -6.89 -3.53
CA GLN A 30 14.29 -6.07 -2.48
C GLN A 30 14.39 -4.58 -2.80
N ALA A 31 15.56 -4.11 -3.26
CA ALA A 31 15.73 -2.72 -3.69
C ALA A 31 14.82 -2.34 -4.87
N ALA A 32 14.56 -3.27 -5.79
CA ALA A 32 13.62 -3.05 -6.89
C ALA A 32 12.18 -2.88 -6.38
N LEU A 33 11.76 -3.65 -5.37
CA LEU A 33 10.45 -3.47 -4.72
C LEU A 33 10.38 -2.10 -4.03
N GLU A 34 11.36 -1.77 -3.18
CA GLU A 34 11.39 -0.53 -2.39
C GLU A 34 11.42 0.74 -3.26
N THR A 35 11.81 0.64 -4.53
CA THR A 35 11.80 1.75 -5.49
C THR A 35 10.57 1.76 -6.41
N ALA A 36 9.77 0.69 -6.40
CA ALA A 36 8.59 0.57 -7.24
C ALA A 36 7.47 1.53 -6.79
N ARG A 37 6.76 2.09 -7.78
CA ARG A 37 5.56 2.91 -7.58
C ARG A 37 4.41 2.30 -8.35
N VAL A 38 3.34 1.95 -7.64
CA VAL A 38 2.21 1.19 -8.22
C VAL A 38 0.95 2.04 -8.20
N CYS A 39 0.31 2.21 -9.36
CA CYS A 39 -1.00 2.87 -9.43
C CYS A 39 -2.09 1.80 -9.62
N LEU A 40 -3.06 1.78 -8.72
CA LEU A 40 -4.25 0.95 -8.85
C LEU A 40 -5.42 1.80 -9.36
N ILE A 41 -5.94 1.45 -10.54
CA ILE A 41 -7.15 2.07 -11.09
C ILE A 41 -8.37 1.27 -10.66
N ASN A 42 -9.26 1.92 -9.90
CA ASN A 42 -10.40 1.36 -9.19
C ASN A 42 -10.00 0.35 -8.09
N ALA A 43 -10.41 0.63 -6.85
CA ALA A 43 -10.22 -0.21 -5.67
C ALA A 43 -11.20 -1.40 -5.64
N SER A 44 -11.14 -2.23 -6.68
CA SER A 44 -11.84 -3.52 -6.72
C SER A 44 -11.24 -4.50 -5.70
N ALA A 45 -12.02 -5.48 -5.26
CA ALA A 45 -11.56 -6.54 -4.36
C ALA A 45 -10.29 -7.25 -4.85
N THR A 46 -10.20 -7.55 -6.15
CA THR A 46 -8.99 -8.16 -6.72
C THR A 46 -7.81 -7.20 -6.70
N GLY A 47 -8.04 -5.93 -7.03
CA GLY A 47 -7.01 -4.89 -7.01
C GLY A 47 -6.43 -4.67 -5.62
N THR A 48 -7.27 -4.64 -4.59
CA THR A 48 -6.84 -4.48 -3.20
C THR A 48 -6.07 -5.70 -2.69
N GLU A 49 -6.47 -6.91 -3.09
CA GLU A 49 -5.73 -8.14 -2.78
C GLU A 49 -4.35 -8.18 -3.45
N ILE A 50 -4.25 -7.71 -4.70
CA ILE A 50 -2.97 -7.54 -5.39
C ILE A 50 -2.10 -6.52 -4.65
N LEU A 51 -2.63 -5.35 -4.30
CA LEU A 51 -1.88 -4.33 -3.57
C LEU A 51 -1.41 -4.85 -2.21
N LYS A 52 -2.25 -5.53 -1.43
CA LYS A 52 -1.84 -6.18 -0.18
C LYS A 52 -0.61 -7.06 -0.38
N ASN A 53 -0.61 -7.89 -1.43
CA ASN A 53 0.50 -8.78 -1.74
C ASN A 53 1.77 -8.08 -2.22
N LEU A 54 1.70 -6.79 -2.57
CA LEU A 54 2.86 -5.95 -2.92
C LEU A 54 3.32 -5.09 -1.73
N ILE A 55 2.39 -4.61 -0.91
CA ILE A 55 2.65 -3.79 0.28
C ILE A 55 3.37 -4.61 1.35
N LEU A 56 2.96 -5.86 1.59
CA LEU A 56 3.59 -6.72 2.60
C LEU A 56 5.08 -7.03 2.30
N PRO A 57 5.49 -7.22 1.04
CA PRO A 57 6.90 -7.25 0.65
C PRO A 57 7.66 -5.91 0.67
N GLY A 58 6.97 -4.79 0.88
CA GLY A 58 7.62 -3.47 0.97
C GLY A 58 7.88 -2.80 -0.38
N ILE A 59 6.86 -2.69 -1.24
CA ILE A 59 6.95 -1.75 -2.37
C ILE A 59 7.18 -0.31 -1.89
N GLY A 60 7.83 0.54 -2.69
CA GLY A 60 8.10 1.92 -2.29
C GLY A 60 6.84 2.77 -2.05
N SER A 61 5.91 2.75 -2.99
CA SER A 61 4.66 3.50 -2.86
C SER A 61 3.52 2.95 -3.72
N PHE A 62 2.30 3.28 -3.34
CA PHE A 62 1.11 3.03 -4.15
C PHE A 62 0.16 4.23 -4.17
N THR A 63 -0.59 4.38 -5.26
CA THR A 63 -1.66 5.37 -5.40
C THR A 63 -2.93 4.68 -5.89
N ILE A 64 -4.05 4.90 -5.21
CA ILE A 64 -5.37 4.40 -5.63
C ILE A 64 -6.13 5.51 -6.33
N VAL A 65 -6.56 5.27 -7.56
CA VAL A 65 -7.41 6.21 -8.32
C VAL A 65 -8.80 5.60 -8.44
N ASP A 66 -9.76 6.14 -7.70
CA ASP A 66 -11.14 5.66 -7.71
C ASP A 66 -12.13 6.75 -7.29
N GLY A 67 -12.94 7.21 -8.24
CA GLY A 67 -13.98 8.21 -7.99
C GLY A 67 -15.27 7.66 -7.36
N ASN A 68 -15.36 6.35 -7.08
CA ASN A 68 -16.57 5.74 -6.54
C ASN A 68 -16.62 5.79 -5.00
N LYS A 69 -17.84 5.76 -4.48
CA LYS A 69 -18.11 5.53 -3.06
C LYS A 69 -18.29 4.05 -2.79
N VAL A 70 -17.92 3.62 -1.59
CA VAL A 70 -18.15 2.25 -1.12
C VAL A 70 -19.64 1.93 -1.14
N GLN A 71 -20.00 0.86 -1.84
CA GLN A 71 -21.34 0.29 -1.89
C GLN A 71 -21.44 -0.94 -0.96
N GLY A 72 -22.66 -1.37 -0.66
CA GLY A 72 -22.87 -2.58 0.16
C GLY A 72 -22.27 -3.84 -0.47
N GLU A 73 -22.28 -3.94 -1.81
CA GLU A 73 -21.66 -5.05 -2.56
C GLU A 73 -20.14 -5.08 -2.40
N ASP A 74 -19.50 -3.92 -2.22
CA ASP A 74 -18.05 -3.85 -2.02
C ASP A 74 -17.66 -4.48 -0.67
N VAL A 75 -18.46 -4.30 0.38
CA VAL A 75 -18.22 -4.87 1.72
C VAL A 75 -18.30 -6.41 1.70
N GLY A 76 -19.17 -6.97 0.87
CA GLY A 76 -19.28 -8.43 0.73
C GLY A 76 -18.11 -9.08 -0.03
N ASN A 77 -17.40 -8.30 -0.86
CA ASN A 77 -16.39 -8.81 -1.79
C ASN A 77 -14.97 -8.35 -1.46
N ASN A 78 -14.78 -7.24 -0.74
CA ASN A 78 -13.48 -6.67 -0.41
C ASN A 78 -13.23 -6.76 1.10
N PHE A 79 -12.26 -7.61 1.48
CA PHE A 79 -11.95 -7.93 2.89
C PHE A 79 -11.66 -6.70 3.76
N PHE A 80 -11.13 -5.64 3.18
CA PHE A 80 -10.75 -4.44 3.93
C PHE A 80 -11.96 -3.58 4.30
N LEU A 81 -12.99 -3.55 3.47
CA LEU A 81 -14.12 -2.64 3.65
C LEU A 81 -15.11 -3.20 4.66
N THR A 82 -15.60 -2.34 5.56
CA THR A 82 -16.60 -2.71 6.56
C THR A 82 -17.93 -2.01 6.28
N ALA A 83 -18.99 -2.38 7.00
CA ALA A 83 -20.28 -1.70 6.89
C ALA A 83 -20.18 -0.19 7.18
N ASP A 84 -19.26 0.21 8.06
CA ASP A 84 -18.99 1.61 8.41
C ASP A 84 -18.27 2.39 7.29
N SER A 85 -17.76 1.70 6.27
CA SER A 85 -17.14 2.29 5.09
C SER A 85 -18.18 2.73 4.05
N VAL A 86 -19.40 2.18 4.08
CA VAL A 86 -20.42 2.44 3.06
C VAL A 86 -20.74 3.92 2.93
N GLY A 87 -20.76 4.43 1.71
CA GLY A 87 -21.01 5.83 1.38
C GLY A 87 -19.80 6.76 1.51
N LYS A 88 -18.67 6.29 2.04
CA LYS A 88 -17.39 7.01 2.03
C LYS A 88 -16.65 6.79 0.71
N SER A 89 -15.64 7.62 0.46
CA SER A 89 -14.74 7.47 -0.68
C SER A 89 -14.06 6.11 -0.67
N ARG A 90 -14.22 5.34 -1.75
CA ARG A 90 -13.61 4.01 -1.84
C ARG A 90 -12.09 4.12 -1.97
N ALA A 91 -11.58 5.14 -2.66
CA ALA A 91 -10.14 5.40 -2.76
C ALA A 91 -9.54 5.69 -1.38
N GLN A 92 -10.10 6.66 -0.66
CA GLN A 92 -9.59 7.09 0.64
C GLN A 92 -9.57 5.94 1.66
N VAL A 93 -10.73 5.32 1.90
CA VAL A 93 -10.86 4.28 2.94
C VAL A 93 -9.95 3.10 2.64
N THR A 94 -9.85 2.69 1.37
CA THR A 94 -8.97 1.59 0.97
C THR A 94 -7.49 1.95 1.20
N THR A 95 -7.07 3.16 0.85
CA THR A 95 -5.68 3.60 1.06
C THR A 95 -5.32 3.66 2.54
N GLU A 96 -6.20 4.19 3.39
CA GLU A 96 -6.00 4.23 4.84
C GLU A 96 -5.76 2.82 5.41
N LEU A 97 -6.66 1.88 5.09
CA LEU A 97 -6.59 0.49 5.57
C LEU A 97 -5.37 -0.27 5.04
N LEU A 98 -4.99 -0.06 3.78
CA LEU A 98 -3.82 -0.71 3.20
C LEU A 98 -2.51 -0.14 3.75
N SER A 99 -2.48 1.14 4.13
CA SER A 99 -1.29 1.78 4.71
C SER A 99 -0.95 1.22 6.10
N GLU A 100 -1.93 0.71 6.84
CA GLU A 100 -1.71 0.04 8.13
C GLU A 100 -0.92 -1.27 8.01
N LEU A 101 -0.88 -1.88 6.82
CA LEU A 101 -0.20 -3.16 6.61
C LEU A 101 1.33 -3.05 6.69
N ASN A 102 1.88 -1.91 6.30
CA ASN A 102 3.32 -1.71 6.25
C ASN A 102 3.72 -0.23 6.28
N GLU A 103 4.22 0.25 7.43
CA GLU A 103 4.69 1.64 7.63
C GLU A 103 5.86 2.06 6.73
N ASP A 104 6.58 1.10 6.11
CA ASP A 104 7.65 1.42 5.16
C ASP A 104 7.12 1.82 3.78
N VAL A 105 5.83 1.63 3.51
CA VAL A 105 5.19 1.87 2.21
C VAL A 105 4.37 3.15 2.26
N SER A 106 4.57 4.05 1.29
CA SER A 106 3.77 5.27 1.18
C SER A 106 2.51 5.04 0.34
N GLY A 107 1.33 5.26 0.95
CA GLY A 107 0.04 5.20 0.27
C GLY A 107 -0.53 6.60 -0.01
N ASP A 108 -1.12 6.78 -1.20
CA ASP A 108 -1.85 7.98 -1.60
C ASP A 108 -3.16 7.62 -2.35
N PHE A 109 -4.06 8.58 -2.53
CA PHE A 109 -5.31 8.36 -3.25
C PHE A 109 -5.80 9.58 -4.03
N LEU A 110 -6.55 9.31 -5.10
CA LEU A 110 -7.22 10.32 -5.93
C LEU A 110 -8.67 9.89 -6.18
N GLU A 111 -9.59 10.82 -5.94
CA GLU A 111 -11.04 10.61 -6.16
C GLU A 111 -11.45 10.98 -7.59
N GLU A 112 -10.77 10.41 -8.58
CA GLU A 112 -11.05 10.65 -9.99
C GLU A 112 -11.61 9.40 -10.69
N VAL A 113 -12.47 9.61 -11.68
CA VAL A 113 -12.92 8.53 -12.56
C VAL A 113 -11.77 8.21 -13.52
N GLY A 114 -11.25 6.98 -13.49
CA GLY A 114 -10.02 6.58 -14.18
C GLY A 114 -9.94 6.90 -15.69
N ALA A 115 -11.08 7.12 -16.35
CA ALA A 115 -11.15 7.54 -17.74
C ALA A 115 -10.66 8.98 -17.98
N HIS A 116 -10.59 9.85 -16.97
CA HIS A 116 -10.03 11.22 -17.12
C HIS A 116 -8.52 11.23 -16.79
N PHE A 117 -8.11 10.43 -15.81
CA PHE A 117 -6.72 10.31 -15.35
C PHE A 117 -5.76 9.72 -16.40
N LEU A 118 -6.22 8.70 -17.15
CA LEU A 118 -5.43 8.11 -18.24
C LEU A 118 -5.15 9.08 -19.38
N TRP A 119 -5.98 10.11 -19.58
CA TRP A 119 -5.72 11.14 -20.60
C TRP A 119 -4.67 12.15 -20.15
N ILE A 120 -4.59 12.42 -18.84
CA ILE A 120 -3.59 13.33 -18.26
C ILE A 120 -2.20 12.70 -18.29
N LEU A 121 -2.09 11.38 -18.04
CA LEU A 121 -0.80 10.68 -18.07
C LEU A 121 -0.25 10.42 -19.49
N CYS A 122 -1.07 10.57 -20.52
CA CYS A 122 -0.67 10.37 -21.92
C CYS A 122 -0.34 11.68 -22.68
N LEU A 123 -0.30 12.83 -21.99
CA LEU A 123 0.13 14.14 -22.52
C LEU A 123 1.38 14.63 -21.79
#